data_AF-A0A7S2DZS9-F1
#
_entry.id   AF-A0A7S2DZS9-F1
#
_cell.length_a   1.000
_cell.length_b   1.000
_cell.length_c   1.000
_cell.angle_alpha   90.00
_cell.angle_beta   90.00
_cell.angle_gamma   90.00
#
_symmetry.space_group_name_H-M   'P 1'
#
loop_
_entity.id
_entity.type
_entity.pdbx_description
1 polymer ?
#
loop_
_entity_poly.entity_id
_entity_poly.type
_entity_poly.pdbx_seq_one_letter_code
_entity_poly.pdbx_strand_id
1 'polypeptide(L)'
;FPNEKICYRLSWLNIWQFRWRNWRLDVVWAISYFGIASSLFPLCGIYADYLEYNPTERPAILVLWSMKTVLSLLKQILLTGRVSLITSIMGLCLCFSITDAKLKPSTRMFWTFLHGIAHIMGALTCLLFVQCVTEWTIYEGIVKVTDVKTLQHNVGDGGIDLASSIYEEYTSHFSHMFDDLCPINATVATQDFGLGSSITASERFYAGVISLIARFFTWLFTEVPFLKAILSIFDLPGNIAENHSSICDVLCVDGTPCMLGNNLNLYQHIDRVTILSYLGSISLYFITFAIPFAGNLFGTWLALSLNVFKAQYEGGFASLRMQHWKNFLKLHIKDNGDLEVYSIGLHRVPQNWIKDPLWNSSNSHKNKDRSNRNDCVPTWQWNTPSKWIPEKKSKKFTPEVVDFTCIQKRNGCSFSSTNRQKHSPTSNSLPSEK
;
A
#
# COMPACT_ATOMS: atom_id res chain seq x y z
N PHE A 1 -12.81 19.86 -8.86
CA PHE A 1 -12.73 19.17 -7.56
C PHE A 1 -14.07 19.27 -6.82
N PRO A 2 -14.35 18.45 -5.79
CA PRO A 2 -15.45 18.72 -4.85
C PRO A 2 -15.17 19.99 -4.03
N ASN A 3 -16.17 20.52 -3.31
CA ASN A 3 -15.91 21.60 -2.36
C ASN A 3 -15.14 21.07 -1.13
N GLU A 4 -14.48 21.97 -0.42
CA GLU A 4 -13.61 21.66 0.72
C GLU A 4 -14.32 20.84 1.83
N LYS A 5 -15.59 21.12 2.11
CA LYS A 5 -16.40 20.39 3.11
C LYS A 5 -16.70 18.94 2.70
N ILE A 6 -17.04 18.72 1.43
CA ILE A 6 -17.23 17.38 0.85
C ILE A 6 -15.91 16.62 0.85
N CYS A 7 -14.83 17.33 0.51
CA CYS A 7 -13.46 16.83 0.56
C CYS A 7 -13.08 16.28 1.95
N TYR A 8 -13.21 17.06 3.03
CA TYR A 8 -12.92 16.57 4.40
C TYR A 8 -13.75 15.35 4.78
N ARG A 9 -15.07 15.36 4.51
CA ARG A 9 -15.95 14.23 4.85
C ARG A 9 -15.57 12.95 4.09
N LEU A 10 -15.06 13.08 2.86
CA LEU A 10 -14.61 11.97 2.03
C LEU A 10 -13.20 11.48 2.36
N SER A 11 -12.39 12.20 3.15
CA SER A 11 -11.09 11.68 3.63
C SER A 11 -11.27 10.80 4.87
N TRP A 12 -12.11 11.21 5.82
CA TRP A 12 -12.31 10.51 7.09
C TRP A 12 -12.89 9.09 6.94
N LEU A 13 -13.88 8.91 6.05
CA LEU A 13 -14.58 7.63 5.85
C LEU A 13 -13.79 6.59 5.03
N ASN A 14 -12.51 6.86 4.71
CA ASN A 14 -11.92 6.35 3.49
C ASN A 14 -10.51 5.75 3.64
N ILE A 15 -9.96 5.58 4.86
CA ILE A 15 -8.64 4.95 5.04
C ILE A 15 -8.66 3.49 4.50
N TRP A 16 -9.70 2.72 4.81
CA TRP A 16 -9.84 1.34 4.31
C TRP A 16 -10.07 1.28 2.78
N GLN A 17 -10.94 2.14 2.26
CA GLN A 17 -11.24 2.21 0.82
C GLN A 17 -10.09 2.83 0.01
N PHE A 18 -9.27 3.71 0.59
CA PHE A 18 -7.98 4.14 0.06
C PHE A 18 -7.06 2.92 -0.13
N ARG A 19 -6.90 2.08 0.90
CA ARG A 19 -5.99 0.93 0.86
C ARG A 19 -6.42 -0.09 -0.20
N TRP A 20 -7.69 -0.50 -0.18
CA TRP A 20 -8.25 -1.40 -1.21
C TRP A 20 -8.02 -0.90 -2.66
N ARG A 21 -8.06 0.42 -2.87
CA ARG A 21 -7.93 1.03 -4.20
C ARG A 21 -6.50 1.41 -4.58
N ASN A 22 -5.55 1.41 -3.63
CA ASN A 22 -4.16 1.78 -3.81
C ASN A 22 -3.16 0.67 -3.45
N TRP A 23 -3.59 -0.59 -3.29
CA TRP A 23 -2.71 -1.75 -2.98
C TRP A 23 -1.41 -1.83 -3.79
N ARG A 24 -1.38 -1.34 -5.04
CA ARG A 24 -0.15 -1.26 -5.86
C ARG A 24 0.93 -0.36 -5.24
N LEU A 25 0.52 0.73 -4.59
CA LEU A 25 1.40 1.63 -3.86
C LEU A 25 1.92 0.95 -2.59
N ASP A 26 1.07 0.17 -1.91
CA ASP A 26 1.48 -0.61 -0.72
C ASP A 26 2.57 -1.64 -1.08
N VAL A 27 2.48 -2.30 -2.25
CA VAL A 27 3.54 -3.19 -2.76
C VAL A 27 4.86 -2.43 -3.01
N VAL A 28 4.81 -1.24 -3.60
CA VAL A 28 6.01 -0.40 -3.80
C VAL A 28 6.62 0.02 -2.47
N TRP A 29 5.81 0.38 -1.47
CA TRP A 29 6.28 0.68 -0.12
C TRP A 29 6.89 -0.55 0.56
N ALA A 30 6.30 -1.73 0.43
CA ALA A 30 6.84 -2.96 1.01
C ALA A 30 8.23 -3.30 0.45
N ILE A 31 8.40 -3.22 -0.89
CA ILE A 31 9.72 -3.39 -1.54
C ILE A 31 10.71 -2.31 -1.07
N SER A 32 10.26 -1.05 -0.95
CA SER A 32 11.12 0.06 -0.49
C SER A 32 11.56 -0.12 0.96
N TYR A 33 10.65 -0.51 1.85
CA TYR A 33 10.94 -0.76 3.26
C TYR A 33 11.86 -1.98 3.43
N PHE A 34 11.64 -3.05 2.66
CA PHE A 34 12.53 -4.21 2.66
C PHE A 34 13.94 -3.81 2.19
N GLY A 35 14.05 -3.00 1.13
CA GLY A 35 15.34 -2.43 0.69
C GLY A 35 16.01 -1.57 1.76
N ILE A 36 15.26 -0.74 2.51
CA ILE A 36 15.78 0.02 3.67
C ILE A 36 16.29 -0.90 4.78
N ALA A 37 15.61 -2.01 5.07
CA ALA A 37 16.05 -2.98 6.08
C ALA A 37 17.15 -3.96 5.58
N SER A 38 17.32 -4.11 4.27
CA SER A 38 18.07 -5.19 3.62
C SER A 38 19.50 -5.42 4.13
N SER A 39 20.24 -4.36 4.46
CA SER A 39 21.63 -4.46 4.94
C SER A 39 21.76 -4.66 6.45
N LEU A 40 20.65 -4.89 7.15
CA LEU A 40 20.56 -5.04 8.61
C LEU A 40 19.99 -6.40 9.05
N PHE A 41 19.64 -7.28 8.10
CA PHE A 41 19.20 -8.64 8.42
C PHE A 41 20.40 -9.61 8.46
N PRO A 42 20.45 -10.56 9.41
CA PRO A 42 19.62 -10.66 10.62
C PRO A 42 20.11 -9.78 11.78
N LEU A 43 19.22 -9.51 12.73
CA LEU A 43 19.51 -8.92 14.03
C LEU A 43 19.56 -10.02 15.08
N CYS A 44 20.77 -10.49 15.41
CA CYS A 44 20.99 -11.58 16.36
C CYS A 44 21.14 -11.08 17.80
N GLY A 45 20.45 -11.72 18.75
CA GLY A 45 20.47 -11.40 20.18
C GLY A 45 19.54 -10.25 20.59
N ILE A 46 18.67 -9.80 19.69
CA ILE A 46 17.82 -8.61 19.86
C ILE A 46 16.77 -8.79 20.98
N TYR A 47 16.30 -10.01 21.20
CA TYR A 47 15.38 -10.31 22.31
C TYR A 47 16.12 -10.41 23.65
N ALA A 48 17.37 -10.89 23.67
CA ALA A 48 18.20 -10.92 24.87
C ALA A 48 18.57 -9.50 25.35
N ASP A 49 18.95 -8.58 24.45
CA ASP A 49 19.17 -7.15 24.78
C ASP A 49 17.89 -6.47 25.30
N TYR A 50 16.70 -6.86 24.81
CA TYR A 50 15.44 -6.39 25.37
C TYR A 50 15.22 -6.87 26.82
N LEU A 51 15.46 -8.16 27.10
CA LEU A 51 15.32 -8.71 28.45
C LEU A 51 16.33 -8.08 29.44
N GLU A 52 17.57 -7.87 29.02
CA GLU A 52 18.59 -7.17 29.83
C GLU A 52 18.19 -5.71 30.11
N TYR A 53 17.62 -5.02 29.13
CA TYR A 53 17.20 -3.63 29.25
C TYR A 53 15.88 -3.44 30.03
N ASN A 54 14.98 -4.43 30.01
CA ASN A 54 13.67 -4.37 30.66
C ASN A 54 13.37 -5.56 31.59
N PRO A 55 14.20 -5.81 32.63
CA PRO A 55 14.00 -6.91 33.59
C PRO A 55 12.78 -6.72 34.51
N THR A 56 11.98 -5.68 34.28
CA THR A 56 10.74 -5.39 35.03
C THR A 56 9.49 -5.38 34.13
N GLU A 57 9.64 -5.77 32.86
CA GLU A 57 8.57 -5.93 31.85
C GLU A 57 7.64 -4.71 31.68
N ARG A 58 8.14 -3.50 31.98
CA ARG A 58 7.29 -2.29 31.94
C ARG A 58 7.05 -1.85 30.50
N PRO A 59 5.79 -1.58 30.08
CA PRO A 59 5.49 -1.21 28.69
C PRO A 59 6.08 0.15 28.28
N ALA A 60 6.32 1.06 29.22
CA ALA A 60 7.00 2.33 28.94
C ALA A 60 8.50 2.13 28.60
N ILE A 61 9.14 1.11 29.17
CA ILE A 61 10.57 0.82 28.93
C ILE A 61 10.73 0.19 27.54
N LEU A 62 9.79 -0.65 27.09
CA LEU A 62 9.74 -1.16 25.72
C LEU A 62 9.79 -0.03 24.68
N VAL A 63 9.01 1.05 24.84
CA VAL A 63 9.02 2.18 23.90
C VAL A 63 10.37 2.90 23.89
N LEU A 64 10.98 3.14 25.06
CA LEU A 64 12.30 3.78 25.17
C LEU A 64 13.40 2.90 24.54
N TRP A 65 13.34 1.60 24.78
CA TRP A 65 14.23 0.61 24.17
C TRP A 65 14.09 0.60 22.66
N SER A 66 12.88 0.44 22.12
CA SER A 66 12.65 0.44 20.67
C SER A 66 13.16 1.72 20.01
N MET A 67 12.97 2.89 20.63
CA MET A 67 13.52 4.15 20.12
C MET A 67 15.05 4.19 20.15
N LYS A 68 15.69 3.76 21.23
CA LYS A 68 17.17 3.62 21.34
C LYS A 68 17.70 2.70 20.23
N THR A 69 17.09 1.52 20.08
CA THR A 69 17.51 0.49 19.14
C THR A 69 17.30 0.93 17.69
N VAL A 70 16.14 1.49 17.33
CA VAL A 70 15.90 2.04 15.98
C VAL A 70 16.87 3.18 15.63
N LEU A 71 17.24 4.05 16.59
CA LEU A 71 18.26 5.07 16.36
C LEU A 71 19.67 4.46 16.15
N SER A 72 19.98 3.34 16.80
CA SER A 72 21.20 2.58 16.57
C SER A 72 21.25 1.96 15.16
N LEU A 73 20.14 1.34 14.73
CA LEU A 73 19.97 0.80 13.38
C LEU A 73 20.08 1.91 12.31
N LEU A 74 19.48 3.09 12.55
CA LEU A 74 19.59 4.24 11.66
C LEU A 74 21.05 4.70 11.51
N LYS A 75 21.82 4.71 12.61
CA LYS A 75 23.26 4.98 12.57
C LYS A 75 24.02 3.94 11.75
N GLN A 76 23.65 2.65 11.80
CA GLN A 76 24.28 1.61 10.96
C GLN A 76 24.00 1.79 9.46
N ILE A 77 22.79 2.22 9.06
CA ILE A 77 22.50 2.53 7.65
C ILE A 77 23.53 3.52 7.10
N LEU A 78 23.90 4.53 7.89
CA LEU A 78 24.88 5.55 7.49
C LEU A 78 26.33 5.06 7.50
N LEU A 79 26.69 4.08 8.35
CA LEU A 79 28.06 3.62 8.55
C LEU A 79 28.44 2.39 7.71
N THR A 80 27.55 1.39 7.63
CA THR A 80 27.85 0.06 7.05
C THR A 80 26.80 -0.42 6.05
N GLY A 81 25.54 0.02 6.19
CA GLY A 81 24.40 -0.49 5.41
C GLY A 81 24.32 0.03 3.98
N ARG A 82 25.22 -0.41 3.08
CA ARG A 82 25.34 0.11 1.70
C ARG A 82 24.04 0.07 0.88
N VAL A 83 23.31 -1.05 0.87
CA VAL A 83 22.07 -1.17 0.09
C VAL A 83 20.98 -0.34 0.74
N SER A 84 20.83 -0.47 2.07
CA SER A 84 19.91 0.34 2.88
C SER A 84 20.09 1.85 2.69
N LEU A 85 21.33 2.32 2.58
CA LEU A 85 21.68 3.73 2.35
C LEU A 85 21.23 4.20 0.96
N ILE A 86 21.54 3.41 -0.09
CA ILE A 86 21.12 3.72 -1.46
C ILE A 86 19.59 3.75 -1.56
N THR A 87 18.90 2.76 -1.01
CA THR A 87 17.42 2.73 -1.00
C THR A 87 16.85 3.90 -0.18
N SER A 88 17.45 4.27 0.95
CA SER A 88 17.04 5.43 1.75
C SER A 88 17.17 6.75 0.99
N ILE A 89 18.29 6.94 0.26
CA ILE A 89 18.50 8.13 -0.59
C ILE A 89 17.49 8.16 -1.74
N MET A 90 17.25 7.03 -2.41
CA MET A 90 16.22 6.93 -3.47
C MET A 90 14.82 7.25 -2.92
N GLY A 91 14.48 6.75 -1.72
CA GLY A 91 13.23 7.05 -1.03
C GLY A 91 13.07 8.54 -0.71
N LEU A 92 14.13 9.21 -0.23
CA LEU A 92 14.15 10.65 0.01
C LEU A 92 13.94 11.46 -1.28
N CYS A 93 14.62 11.10 -2.38
CA CYS A 93 14.44 11.72 -3.69
C CYS A 93 13.01 11.54 -4.23
N LEU A 94 12.40 10.36 -4.02
CA LEU A 94 11.01 10.10 -4.38
C LEU A 94 10.04 10.95 -3.53
N CYS A 95 10.26 11.04 -2.22
CA CYS A 95 9.48 11.90 -1.33
C CYS A 95 9.58 13.38 -1.76
N PHE A 96 10.78 13.85 -2.13
CA PHE A 96 10.97 15.22 -2.62
C PHE A 96 10.16 15.51 -3.89
N SER A 97 10.15 14.55 -4.81
CA SER A 97 9.43 14.62 -6.08
C SER A 97 7.90 14.68 -5.91
N ILE A 98 7.38 14.11 -4.82
CA ILE A 98 5.94 14.07 -4.51
C ILE A 98 5.50 15.26 -3.63
N THR A 99 6.42 15.86 -2.86
CA THR A 99 6.12 17.01 -1.99
C THR A 99 5.76 18.26 -2.80
N ASP A 100 4.69 18.96 -2.39
CA ASP A 100 4.10 20.09 -3.12
C ASP A 100 5.12 21.17 -3.51
N ALA A 101 5.19 21.46 -4.81
CA ALA A 101 6.07 22.45 -5.40
C ALA A 101 5.68 23.92 -5.10
N LYS A 102 4.47 24.17 -4.59
CA LYS A 102 3.99 25.50 -4.15
C LYS A 102 4.65 25.96 -2.84
N LEU A 103 5.24 25.04 -2.07
CA LEU A 103 5.94 25.36 -0.83
C LEU A 103 7.29 26.05 -1.10
N LYS A 104 7.68 26.97 -0.21
CA LYS A 104 9.02 27.59 -0.25
C LYS A 104 10.10 26.49 -0.24
N PRO A 105 11.21 26.61 -1.01
CA PRO A 105 12.18 25.52 -1.15
C PRO A 105 12.73 24.95 0.16
N SER A 106 13.06 25.81 1.13
CA SER A 106 13.52 25.39 2.46
C SER A 106 12.46 24.60 3.24
N THR A 107 11.21 25.09 3.25
CA THR A 107 10.06 24.42 3.87
C THR A 107 9.76 23.07 3.19
N ARG A 108 9.82 23.02 1.85
CA ARG A 108 9.66 21.78 1.07
C ARG A 108 10.73 20.75 1.44
N MET A 109 12.00 21.17 1.52
CA MET A 109 13.12 20.30 1.88
C MET A 109 12.97 19.77 3.32
N PHE A 110 12.63 20.63 4.28
CA PHE A 110 12.43 20.24 5.68
C PHE A 110 11.31 19.20 5.85
N TRP A 111 10.12 19.45 5.28
CA TRP A 111 9.01 18.49 5.35
C TRP A 111 9.33 17.18 4.64
N THR A 112 10.01 17.24 3.49
CA THR A 112 10.47 16.03 2.77
C THR A 112 11.39 15.19 3.64
N PHE A 113 12.37 15.82 4.30
CA PHE A 113 13.35 15.15 5.14
C PHE A 113 12.67 14.48 6.36
N LEU A 114 11.78 15.21 7.04
CA LEU A 114 11.02 14.68 8.17
C LEU A 114 10.11 13.51 7.76
N HIS A 115 9.43 13.63 6.62
CA HIS A 115 8.59 12.57 6.05
C HIS A 115 9.42 11.33 5.67
N GLY A 116 10.57 11.52 5.03
CA GLY A 116 11.47 10.43 4.66
C GLY A 116 12.07 9.71 5.88
N ILE A 117 12.48 10.46 6.91
CA ILE A 117 12.91 9.87 8.20
C ILE A 117 11.77 9.06 8.81
N ALA A 118 10.53 9.54 8.81
CA ALA A 118 9.40 8.79 9.35
C ALA A 118 9.18 7.43 8.65
N HIS A 119 9.39 7.36 7.32
CA HIS A 119 9.36 6.09 6.59
C HIS A 119 10.55 5.17 6.95
N ILE A 120 11.77 5.71 7.07
CA ILE A 120 12.95 4.92 7.46
C ILE A 120 12.78 4.37 8.88
N MET A 121 12.39 5.22 9.84
CA MET A 121 12.07 4.82 11.22
C MET A 121 10.97 3.74 11.22
N GLY A 122 9.91 3.90 10.42
CA GLY A 122 8.85 2.90 10.29
C GLY A 122 9.33 1.55 9.74
N ALA A 123 10.20 1.55 8.73
CA ALA A 123 10.81 0.34 8.18
C ALA A 123 11.71 -0.37 9.22
N LEU A 124 12.50 0.39 9.96
CA LEU A 124 13.35 -0.10 11.05
C LEU A 124 12.54 -0.64 12.24
N THR A 125 11.40 -0.02 12.57
CA THR A 125 10.48 -0.55 13.58
C THR A 125 9.84 -1.86 13.14
N CYS A 126 9.48 -2.00 11.85
CA CYS A 126 9.02 -3.28 11.30
C CYS A 126 10.11 -4.36 11.39
N LEU A 127 11.35 -4.03 11.02
CA LEU A 127 12.51 -4.92 11.14
C LEU A 127 12.68 -5.38 12.60
N LEU A 128 12.71 -4.44 13.55
CA LEU A 128 12.85 -4.72 14.97
C LEU A 128 11.75 -5.65 15.47
N PHE A 129 10.48 -5.35 15.15
CA PHE A 129 9.34 -6.18 15.53
C PHE A 129 9.45 -7.61 15.00
N VAL A 130 9.74 -7.78 13.71
CA VAL A 130 9.87 -9.12 13.09
C VAL A 130 10.99 -9.94 13.73
N GLN A 131 12.15 -9.34 13.98
CA GLN A 131 13.30 -10.04 14.56
C GLN A 131 13.08 -10.37 16.04
N CYS A 132 12.51 -9.45 16.83
CA CYS A 132 12.13 -9.74 18.21
C CYS A 132 11.10 -10.87 18.31
N VAL A 133 10.08 -10.89 17.44
CA VAL A 133 9.09 -11.97 17.42
C VAL A 133 9.73 -13.30 17.05
N THR A 134 10.64 -13.30 16.06
CA THR A 134 11.40 -14.50 15.67
C THR A 134 12.16 -15.09 16.87
N GLU A 135 13.01 -14.30 17.52
CA GLU A 135 13.81 -14.77 18.66
C GLU A 135 12.96 -15.11 19.88
N TRP A 136 11.88 -14.37 20.13
CA TRP A 136 10.91 -14.72 21.19
C TRP A 136 10.25 -16.09 20.93
N THR A 137 9.83 -16.38 19.70
CA THR A 137 9.22 -17.68 19.38
C THR A 137 10.21 -18.86 19.48
N ILE A 138 11.51 -18.61 19.32
CA ILE A 138 12.57 -19.59 19.59
C ILE A 138 12.77 -19.75 21.10
N TYR A 139 12.86 -18.63 21.83
CA TYR A 139 13.11 -18.60 23.28
C TYR A 139 12.02 -19.31 24.10
N GLU A 140 10.75 -19.07 23.77
CA GLU A 140 9.60 -19.74 24.41
C GLU A 140 9.41 -21.19 23.95
N GLY A 141 10.21 -21.68 23.00
CA GLY A 141 10.06 -23.03 22.42
C GLY A 141 8.81 -23.22 21.54
N ILE A 142 8.13 -22.13 21.17
CA ILE A 142 6.97 -22.15 20.25
C ILE A 142 7.38 -22.73 18.89
N VAL A 143 8.58 -22.37 18.42
CA VAL A 143 9.24 -22.98 17.26
C VAL A 143 10.44 -23.79 17.76
N LYS A 144 10.48 -25.08 17.42
CA LYS A 144 11.62 -25.95 17.73
C LYS A 144 12.66 -25.81 16.63
N VAL A 145 13.84 -25.29 16.96
CA VAL A 145 14.96 -25.18 16.02
C VAL A 145 15.93 -26.35 16.20
N THR A 146 16.41 -26.89 15.08
CA THR A 146 17.37 -28.00 15.04
C THR A 146 18.76 -27.50 15.48
N ASP A 147 19.15 -27.76 16.74
CA ASP A 147 20.46 -27.33 17.25
C ASP A 147 21.61 -28.05 16.50
N VAL A 148 22.41 -27.27 15.78
CA VAL A 148 23.46 -27.74 14.86
C VAL A 148 24.51 -28.59 15.59
N LYS A 149 24.72 -28.36 16.89
CA LYS A 149 25.67 -29.13 17.72
C LYS A 149 25.24 -30.59 17.95
N THR A 150 23.96 -30.92 17.77
CA THR A 150 23.42 -32.28 17.99
C THR A 150 23.39 -33.17 16.74
N LEU A 151 23.58 -32.60 15.54
CA LEU A 151 23.55 -33.36 14.28
C LEU A 151 24.69 -34.37 14.11
N GLN A 152 25.67 -34.38 15.02
CA GLN A 152 26.84 -35.26 14.93
C GLN A 152 26.67 -36.62 15.65
N HIS A 153 25.51 -36.92 16.25
CA HIS A 153 25.29 -38.22 16.90
C HIS A 153 23.95 -38.94 16.65
N ASN A 154 22.89 -38.30 16.14
CA ASN A 154 21.63 -38.99 15.84
C ASN A 154 21.08 -38.65 14.45
N VAL A 155 21.33 -39.55 13.49
CA VAL A 155 20.60 -39.60 12.21
C VAL A 155 19.27 -40.29 12.49
N GLY A 156 18.24 -39.53 12.88
CA GLY A 156 16.95 -40.14 13.21
C GLY A 156 15.95 -39.33 14.01
N ASP A 157 15.80 -38.01 13.78
CA ASP A 157 14.45 -37.43 13.77
C ASP A 157 14.40 -36.19 12.85
N GLY A 158 13.23 -35.92 12.26
CA GLY A 158 13.04 -34.84 11.30
C GLY A 158 12.74 -33.49 11.95
N GLY A 159 13.24 -32.40 11.37
CA GLY A 159 13.04 -31.04 11.88
C GLY A 159 11.56 -30.68 12.10
N ILE A 160 11.28 -29.96 13.19
CA ILE A 160 9.91 -29.74 13.69
C ILE A 160 9.48 -28.29 13.44
N ASP A 161 8.92 -28.09 12.24
CA ASP A 161 8.16 -26.90 11.79
C ASP A 161 7.24 -26.31 12.89
N LEU A 162 6.92 -25.01 12.82
CA LEU A 162 5.86 -24.44 13.66
C LEU A 162 4.53 -25.15 13.36
N ALA A 163 4.29 -25.57 12.12
CA ALA A 163 3.14 -26.37 11.73
C ALA A 163 3.07 -27.70 12.50
N SER A 164 4.19 -28.38 12.75
CA SER A 164 4.22 -29.59 13.60
C SER A 164 4.17 -29.26 15.08
N SER A 165 4.75 -28.15 15.55
CA SER A 165 4.60 -27.67 16.94
C SER A 165 3.13 -27.34 17.27
N ILE A 166 2.45 -26.58 16.41
CA ILE A 166 1.01 -26.28 16.50
C ILE A 166 0.17 -27.55 16.35
N TYR A 167 0.58 -28.50 15.51
CA TYR A 167 -0.13 -29.78 15.37
C TYR A 167 0.03 -30.67 16.61
N GLU A 168 1.21 -30.72 17.23
CA GLU A 168 1.47 -31.39 18.51
C GLU A 168 0.64 -30.75 19.62
N GLU A 169 0.67 -29.42 19.74
CA GLU A 169 -0.10 -28.66 20.75
C GLU A 169 -1.62 -28.78 20.54
N TYR A 170 -2.08 -28.77 19.28
CA TYR A 170 -3.46 -29.13 18.96
C TYR A 170 -3.77 -30.56 19.39
N THR A 171 -2.88 -31.51 19.12
CA THR A 171 -3.09 -32.94 19.41
C THR A 171 -3.03 -33.26 20.90
N SER A 172 -2.27 -32.50 21.70
CA SER A 172 -2.16 -32.66 23.16
C SER A 172 -3.24 -31.89 23.92
N HIS A 173 -3.46 -30.62 23.57
CA HIS A 173 -4.27 -29.69 24.36
C HIS A 173 -5.66 -29.36 23.79
N PHE A 174 -5.94 -29.63 22.51
CA PHE A 174 -7.22 -29.26 21.89
C PHE A 174 -8.00 -30.41 21.24
N SER A 175 -7.34 -31.51 20.87
CA SER A 175 -7.97 -32.71 20.26
C SER A 175 -9.16 -33.23 21.08
N HIS A 176 -8.96 -33.40 22.39
CA HIS A 176 -9.97 -33.92 23.31
C HIS A 176 -11.21 -33.01 23.43
N MET A 177 -11.08 -31.69 23.21
CA MET A 177 -12.24 -30.80 23.12
C MET A 177 -13.12 -31.09 21.89
N PHE A 178 -12.56 -31.65 20.82
CA PHE A 178 -13.29 -32.05 19.63
C PHE A 178 -13.81 -33.50 19.71
N ASP A 179 -13.16 -34.36 20.49
CA ASP A 179 -13.67 -35.69 20.82
C ASP A 179 -14.99 -35.60 21.63
N ASP A 180 -15.08 -34.70 22.61
CA ASP A 180 -16.32 -34.41 23.36
C ASP A 180 -17.42 -33.77 22.48
N LEU A 181 -17.05 -33.12 21.37
CA LEU A 181 -18.01 -32.62 20.36
C LEU A 181 -18.51 -33.71 19.40
N CYS A 182 -18.00 -34.94 19.49
CA CYS A 182 -18.46 -36.11 18.76
C CYS A 182 -19.08 -37.20 19.65
N PRO A 183 -20.17 -36.93 20.39
CA PRO A 183 -21.01 -38.02 20.88
C PRO A 183 -21.69 -38.72 19.70
N ILE A 184 -22.00 -40.00 19.87
CA ILE A 184 -22.70 -40.88 18.93
C ILE A 184 -21.78 -41.46 17.83
N ASN A 185 -21.00 -42.46 18.25
CA ASN A 185 -20.79 -43.65 17.44
C ASN A 185 -22.19 -44.25 17.12
N ALA A 186 -22.66 -44.11 15.87
CA ALA A 186 -24.04 -44.43 15.47
C ALA A 186 -24.41 -45.94 15.51
N THR A 187 -23.58 -46.76 16.13
CA THR A 187 -23.68 -48.21 16.26
C THR A 187 -23.88 -48.70 17.70
N VAL A 188 -23.82 -47.82 18.72
CA VAL A 188 -23.97 -48.21 20.13
C VAL A 188 -25.25 -47.63 20.79
N ALA A 189 -25.85 -46.58 20.19
CA ALA A 189 -27.03 -45.90 20.71
C ALA A 189 -28.37 -46.66 20.49
N THR A 190 -28.38 -47.99 20.64
CA THR A 190 -29.58 -48.84 20.57
C THR A 190 -29.74 -49.82 21.72
N GLN A 191 -28.82 -49.88 22.70
CA GLN A 191 -28.89 -50.93 23.72
C GLN A 191 -28.78 -50.55 25.20
N ASP A 192 -28.53 -49.29 25.58
CA ASP A 192 -28.62 -48.89 26.98
C ASP A 192 -29.29 -47.53 27.21
N PHE A 193 -30.02 -47.45 28.32
CA PHE A 193 -30.84 -46.34 28.83
C PHE A 193 -32.03 -45.88 27.96
N GLY A 194 -33.19 -46.48 28.24
CA GLY A 194 -34.48 -45.92 27.86
C GLY A 194 -34.87 -44.71 28.72
N LEU A 195 -34.69 -43.50 28.21
CA LEU A 195 -35.42 -42.31 28.68
C LEU A 195 -35.50 -41.22 27.59
N GLY A 196 -36.68 -40.60 27.46
CA GLY A 196 -36.80 -39.20 27.01
C GLY A 196 -36.50 -38.89 25.53
N SER A 197 -37.56 -38.78 24.73
CA SER A 197 -37.56 -38.11 23.43
C SER A 197 -37.05 -36.65 23.48
N SER A 198 -36.13 -36.29 22.58
CA SER A 198 -36.09 -35.03 21.78
C SER A 198 -34.66 -34.53 21.51
N ILE A 199 -33.97 -35.14 20.53
CA ILE A 199 -32.87 -34.48 19.81
C ILE A 199 -33.44 -34.01 18.48
N THR A 200 -33.32 -32.72 18.19
CA THR A 200 -33.93 -32.09 17.02
C THR A 200 -33.24 -32.51 15.72
N ALA A 201 -33.97 -32.51 14.61
CA ALA A 201 -33.41 -32.83 13.29
C ALA A 201 -32.27 -31.88 12.89
N SER A 202 -32.31 -30.63 13.38
CA SER A 202 -31.23 -29.64 13.27
C SER A 202 -29.93 -30.11 13.92
N GLU A 203 -29.95 -30.66 15.14
CA GLU A 203 -28.74 -31.10 15.85
C GLU A 203 -28.08 -32.28 15.12
N ARG A 204 -28.88 -33.23 14.60
CA ARG A 204 -28.37 -34.33 13.77
C ARG A 204 -27.76 -33.84 12.45
N PHE A 205 -28.36 -32.83 11.83
CA PHE A 205 -27.82 -32.22 10.61
C PHE A 205 -26.50 -31.49 10.88
N TYR A 206 -26.42 -30.67 11.95
CA TYR A 206 -25.20 -29.99 12.35
C TYR A 206 -24.08 -30.99 12.71
N ALA A 207 -24.36 -32.03 13.49
CA ALA A 207 -23.39 -33.08 13.81
C ALA A 207 -22.89 -33.82 12.54
N GLY A 208 -23.81 -34.14 11.61
CA GLY A 208 -23.45 -34.76 10.33
C GLY A 208 -22.58 -33.86 9.44
N VAL A 209 -22.87 -32.55 9.39
CA VAL A 209 -22.08 -31.55 8.65
C VAL A 209 -20.70 -31.35 9.30
N ILE A 210 -20.63 -31.25 10.63
CA ILE A 210 -19.35 -31.13 11.35
C ILE A 210 -18.51 -32.39 11.16
N SER A 211 -19.09 -33.59 11.24
CA SER A 211 -18.38 -34.85 10.98
C SER A 211 -17.88 -34.96 9.54
N LEU A 212 -18.66 -34.48 8.56
CA LEU A 212 -18.24 -34.42 7.15
C LEU A 212 -17.09 -33.43 6.94
N ILE A 213 -17.15 -32.25 7.57
CA ILE A 213 -16.10 -31.23 7.54
C ILE A 213 -14.82 -31.77 8.19
N ALA A 214 -14.92 -32.39 9.37
CA ALA A 214 -13.79 -32.99 10.07
C ALA A 214 -13.12 -34.08 9.22
N ARG A 215 -13.89 -35.03 8.67
CA ARG A 215 -13.37 -36.08 7.77
C ARG A 215 -12.72 -35.51 6.51
N PHE A 216 -13.30 -34.46 5.93
CA PHE A 216 -12.70 -33.77 4.80
C PHE A 216 -11.36 -33.12 5.16
N PHE A 217 -11.27 -32.43 6.30
CA PHE A 217 -10.01 -31.86 6.78
C PHE A 217 -8.97 -32.94 7.08
N THR A 218 -9.32 -34.00 7.82
CA THR A 218 -8.38 -35.11 8.10
C THR A 218 -7.82 -35.70 6.81
N TRP A 219 -8.69 -36.05 5.85
CA TRP A 219 -8.26 -36.56 4.54
C TRP A 219 -7.37 -35.57 3.77
N LEU A 220 -7.70 -34.28 3.81
CA LEU A 220 -6.94 -33.22 3.16
C LEU A 220 -5.53 -33.06 3.76
N PHE A 221 -5.37 -33.23 5.07
CA PHE A 221 -4.06 -33.16 5.76
C PHE A 221 -3.26 -34.48 5.68
N THR A 222 -3.89 -35.66 5.56
CA THR A 222 -3.18 -36.94 5.47
C THR A 222 -2.78 -37.32 4.05
N GLU A 223 -3.69 -37.22 3.07
CA GLU A 223 -3.51 -37.80 1.72
C GLU A 223 -2.94 -36.81 0.68
N VAL A 224 -2.83 -35.52 1.01
CA VAL A 224 -2.34 -34.50 0.07
C VAL A 224 -0.90 -34.08 0.44
N PRO A 225 0.15 -34.76 -0.08
CA PRO A 225 1.54 -34.37 0.17
C PRO A 225 1.84 -32.95 -0.31
N PHE A 226 1.11 -32.45 -1.31
CA PHE A 226 1.16 -31.06 -1.75
C PHE A 226 0.68 -30.09 -0.66
N LEU A 227 -0.25 -30.46 0.24
CA LEU A 227 -0.66 -29.59 1.34
C LEU A 227 0.41 -29.55 2.44
N LYS A 228 1.06 -30.67 2.78
CA LYS A 228 2.21 -30.66 3.71
C LYS A 228 3.38 -29.85 3.15
N ALA A 229 3.70 -30.02 1.86
CA ALA A 229 4.70 -29.20 1.18
C ALA A 229 4.30 -27.72 1.16
N ILE A 230 3.04 -27.38 0.90
CA ILE A 230 2.51 -26.02 1.02
C ILE A 230 2.66 -25.49 2.45
N LEU A 231 2.24 -26.24 3.47
CA LEU A 231 2.29 -25.78 4.86
C LEU A 231 3.71 -25.51 5.31
N SER A 232 4.68 -26.35 4.94
CA SER A 232 6.10 -26.12 5.21
C SER A 232 6.70 -24.98 4.38
N ILE A 233 6.30 -24.81 3.10
CA ILE A 233 6.69 -23.65 2.28
C ILE A 233 6.10 -22.33 2.80
N PHE A 234 4.92 -22.39 3.43
CA PHE A 234 4.23 -21.25 4.04
C PHE A 234 4.43 -21.15 5.56
N ASP A 235 5.24 -22.02 6.16
CA ASP A 235 5.70 -21.90 7.55
C ASP A 235 6.79 -20.84 7.63
N LEU A 236 6.34 -19.60 7.39
CA LEU A 236 7.18 -18.43 7.42
C LEU A 236 7.84 -18.25 8.79
N PRO A 237 7.16 -18.41 9.95
CA PRO A 237 7.83 -18.34 11.24
C PRO A 237 8.87 -19.45 11.45
N GLY A 238 8.54 -20.72 11.14
CA GLY A 238 9.44 -21.87 11.29
C GLY A 238 10.70 -21.72 10.45
N ASN A 239 10.53 -21.49 9.15
CA ASN A 239 11.63 -21.33 8.20
C ASN A 239 12.45 -20.04 8.46
N ILE A 240 11.83 -18.96 8.97
CA ILE A 240 12.60 -17.78 9.42
C ILE A 240 13.41 -18.13 10.66
N ALA A 241 12.83 -18.79 11.67
CA ALA A 241 13.49 -19.12 12.93
C ALA A 241 14.67 -20.09 12.76
N GLU A 242 14.51 -21.17 11.99
CA GLU A 242 15.59 -22.14 11.74
C GLU A 242 16.78 -21.48 11.03
N ASN A 243 16.55 -20.77 9.93
CA ASN A 243 17.63 -20.09 9.22
C ASN A 243 18.19 -18.90 10.01
N HIS A 244 17.39 -18.20 10.81
CA HIS A 244 17.86 -17.13 11.71
C HIS A 244 18.87 -17.69 12.71
N SER A 245 18.54 -18.79 13.40
CA SER A 245 19.47 -19.45 14.33
C SER A 245 20.74 -19.90 13.61
N SER A 246 20.61 -20.63 12.49
CA SER A 246 21.76 -21.12 11.72
C SER A 246 22.69 -20.01 11.24
N ILE A 247 22.15 -18.85 10.85
CA ILE A 247 22.94 -17.68 10.50
C ILE A 247 23.58 -17.05 11.75
N CYS A 248 22.81 -16.87 12.83
CA CYS A 248 23.30 -16.26 14.05
C CYS A 248 24.41 -17.09 14.73
N ASP A 249 24.35 -18.42 14.68
CA ASP A 249 25.43 -19.30 15.17
C ASP A 249 26.77 -19.04 14.48
N VAL A 250 26.75 -18.65 13.20
CA VAL A 250 27.97 -18.29 12.43
C VAL A 250 28.39 -16.84 12.66
N LEU A 251 27.44 -15.92 12.90
CA LEU A 251 27.72 -14.49 13.13
C LEU A 251 28.11 -14.16 14.58
N CYS A 252 27.68 -14.96 15.56
CA CYS A 252 27.81 -14.73 17.00
C CYS A 252 28.89 -15.62 17.65
N VAL A 253 30.14 -15.47 17.22
CA VAL A 253 31.28 -16.22 17.77
C VAL A 253 31.91 -15.50 18.98
N ASP A 254 32.30 -16.27 19.99
CA ASP A 254 33.14 -15.88 21.14
C ASP A 254 32.71 -14.64 21.94
N GLY A 255 31.48 -14.65 22.49
CA GLY A 255 31.08 -13.73 23.56
C GLY A 255 31.01 -12.24 23.19
N THR A 256 31.10 -11.91 21.91
CA THR A 256 30.91 -10.55 21.42
C THR A 256 29.44 -10.29 21.06
N PRO A 257 28.87 -9.11 21.36
CA PRO A 257 27.49 -8.80 21.02
C PRO A 257 27.34 -8.62 19.50
N CYS A 258 26.89 -9.69 18.83
CA CYS A 258 26.72 -9.77 17.38
C CYS A 258 25.60 -8.87 16.80
N MET A 259 24.77 -8.31 17.67
CA MET A 259 23.68 -7.34 17.45
C MET A 259 23.86 -6.35 16.28
N LEU A 260 25.09 -5.92 15.99
CA LEU A 260 25.39 -4.86 15.00
C LEU A 260 26.55 -5.20 14.02
N GLY A 261 27.04 -6.44 13.98
CA GLY A 261 28.31 -6.81 13.33
C GLY A 261 28.24 -7.24 11.85
N ASN A 262 28.24 -6.30 10.90
CA ASN A 262 28.30 -6.59 9.45
C ASN A 262 29.71 -7.00 8.95
N ASN A 263 30.28 -8.06 9.52
CA ASN A 263 31.56 -8.64 9.12
C ASN A 263 31.39 -9.50 7.85
N LEU A 264 31.61 -8.91 6.68
CA LEU A 264 31.40 -9.54 5.36
C LEU A 264 32.10 -10.91 5.19
N ASN A 265 33.21 -11.14 5.89
CA ASN A 265 33.94 -12.41 5.86
C ASN A 265 33.14 -13.56 6.53
N LEU A 266 32.41 -13.31 7.62
CA LEU A 266 31.59 -14.34 8.29
C LEU A 266 30.42 -14.77 7.40
N TYR A 267 29.84 -13.84 6.63
CA TYR A 267 28.80 -14.15 5.64
C TYR A 267 29.27 -15.09 4.50
N GLN A 268 30.57 -15.31 4.30
CA GLN A 268 31.08 -16.27 3.33
C GLN A 268 31.05 -17.72 3.84
N HIS A 269 30.90 -17.93 5.15
CA HIS A 269 30.83 -19.25 5.77
C HIS A 269 29.40 -19.81 5.86
N ILE A 270 28.39 -19.00 5.56
CA ILE A 270 26.98 -19.38 5.57
C ILE A 270 26.60 -19.96 4.20
N ASP A 271 25.82 -21.03 4.17
CA ASP A 271 25.34 -21.58 2.90
C ASP A 271 24.37 -20.63 2.17
N ARG A 272 24.41 -20.69 0.84
CA ARG A 272 23.59 -19.86 -0.05
C ARG A 272 22.11 -20.23 0.02
N VAL A 273 21.76 -21.50 0.24
CA VAL A 273 20.37 -21.93 0.38
C VAL A 273 19.79 -21.38 1.68
N THR A 274 20.53 -21.46 2.78
CA THR A 274 20.16 -20.85 4.08
C THR A 274 19.88 -19.34 3.93
N ILE A 275 20.81 -18.58 3.33
CA ILE A 275 20.62 -17.13 3.11
C ILE A 275 19.42 -16.85 2.19
N LEU A 276 19.26 -17.59 1.09
CA LEU A 276 18.17 -17.34 0.14
C LEU A 276 16.80 -17.76 0.69
N SER A 277 16.71 -18.85 1.47
CA SER A 277 15.50 -19.25 2.17
C SER A 277 15.12 -18.20 3.22
N TYR A 278 16.08 -17.80 4.06
CA TYR A 278 15.88 -16.74 5.05
C TYR A 278 15.40 -15.44 4.41
N LEU A 279 16.11 -14.93 3.39
CA LEU A 279 15.75 -13.69 2.70
C LEU A 279 14.41 -13.80 1.97
N GLY A 280 14.09 -14.95 1.38
CA GLY A 280 12.79 -15.19 0.73
C GLY A 280 11.64 -15.17 1.73
N SER A 281 11.76 -15.94 2.81
CA SER A 281 10.74 -16.07 3.85
C SER A 281 10.55 -14.77 4.62
N ILE A 282 11.65 -14.11 5.04
CA ILE A 282 11.55 -12.82 5.70
C ILE A 282 11.05 -11.72 4.76
N SER A 283 11.32 -11.77 3.45
CA SER A 283 10.69 -10.85 2.49
C SER A 283 9.17 -11.02 2.48
N LEU A 284 8.66 -12.25 2.41
CA LEU A 284 7.22 -12.53 2.39
C LEU A 284 6.53 -12.13 3.70
N TYR A 285 7.14 -12.45 4.84
CA TYR A 285 6.65 -12.06 6.17
C TYR A 285 6.67 -10.53 6.34
N PHE A 286 7.79 -9.89 5.99
CA PHE A 286 7.95 -8.45 6.05
C PHE A 286 7.01 -7.72 5.09
N ILE A 287 6.74 -8.23 3.89
CA ILE A 287 5.68 -7.70 2.99
C ILE A 287 4.31 -7.79 3.68
N THR A 288 3.99 -8.94 4.29
CA THR A 288 2.70 -9.20 4.95
C THR A 288 2.44 -8.26 6.14
N PHE A 289 3.48 -7.88 6.89
CA PHE A 289 3.36 -6.93 8.02
C PHE A 289 3.61 -5.46 7.64
N ALA A 290 4.55 -5.17 6.74
CA ALA A 290 4.87 -3.80 6.32
C ALA A 290 3.78 -3.18 5.44
N ILE A 291 3.07 -3.95 4.60
CA ILE A 291 1.90 -3.45 3.86
C ILE A 291 0.84 -2.85 4.80
N PRO A 292 0.31 -3.58 5.80
CA PRO A 292 -0.69 -3.02 6.70
C PRO A 292 -0.13 -1.93 7.61
N PHE A 293 1.13 -2.03 8.05
CA PHE A 293 1.72 -1.00 8.90
C PHE A 293 1.97 0.31 8.14
N ALA A 294 2.66 0.28 7.00
CA ALA A 294 2.94 1.46 6.17
C ALA A 294 1.66 2.07 5.59
N GLY A 295 0.71 1.24 5.14
CA GLY A 295 -0.60 1.69 4.66
C GLY A 295 -1.43 2.39 5.74
N ASN A 296 -1.38 1.91 6.99
CA ASN A 296 -2.02 2.59 8.13
C ASN A 296 -1.29 3.88 8.52
N LEU A 297 0.04 3.87 8.56
CA LEU A 297 0.85 5.05 8.88
C LEU A 297 0.61 6.19 7.87
N PHE A 298 0.68 5.88 6.58
CA PHE A 298 0.46 6.85 5.50
C PHE A 298 -1.00 7.29 5.39
N GLY A 299 -1.97 6.37 5.54
CA GLY A 299 -3.39 6.70 5.58
C GLY A 299 -3.75 7.61 6.75
N THR A 300 -3.16 7.37 7.93
CA THR A 300 -3.32 8.21 9.12
C THR A 300 -2.63 9.56 8.93
N TRP A 301 -1.41 9.60 8.37
CA TRP A 301 -0.72 10.84 8.04
C TRP A 301 -1.54 11.72 7.10
N LEU A 302 -2.08 11.17 6.01
CA LEU A 302 -2.97 11.91 5.10
C LEU A 302 -4.25 12.36 5.81
N ALA A 303 -4.85 11.53 6.66
CA ALA A 303 -6.03 11.92 7.43
C ALA A 303 -5.73 13.11 8.38
N LEU A 304 -4.56 13.12 9.04
CA LEU A 304 -4.13 14.21 9.92
C LEU A 304 -3.73 15.47 9.13
N SER A 305 -2.97 15.33 8.04
CA SER A 305 -2.52 16.46 7.21
C SER A 305 -3.70 17.20 6.58
N LEU A 306 -4.73 16.46 6.14
CA LEU A 306 -5.98 17.02 5.64
C LEU A 306 -6.84 17.63 6.76
N ASN A 307 -7.18 16.87 7.81
CA ASN A 307 -8.24 17.28 8.74
C ASN A 307 -7.74 18.18 9.90
N VAL A 308 -6.51 17.99 10.37
CA VAL A 308 -5.92 18.79 11.46
C VAL A 308 -5.11 19.95 10.89
N PHE A 309 -4.16 19.66 10.00
CA PHE A 309 -3.23 20.66 9.48
C PHE A 309 -3.75 21.43 8.25
N LYS A 310 -4.90 21.04 7.68
CA LYS A 310 -5.56 21.72 6.54
C LYS A 310 -4.61 21.90 5.34
N ALA A 311 -3.82 20.87 5.06
CA ALA A 311 -2.76 20.86 4.05
C ALA A 311 -2.89 19.66 3.09
N GLN A 312 -2.12 19.66 2.00
CA GLN A 312 -1.98 18.52 1.06
C GLN A 312 -3.28 18.01 0.39
N TYR A 313 -4.29 18.87 0.21
CA TYR A 313 -5.57 18.53 -0.44
C TYR A 313 -5.42 17.73 -1.74
N GLU A 314 -4.55 18.19 -2.65
CA GLU A 314 -4.39 17.57 -3.98
C GLU A 314 -3.89 16.12 -3.90
N GLY A 315 -2.91 15.84 -3.03
CA GLY A 315 -2.41 14.49 -2.79
C GLY A 315 -3.48 13.58 -2.16
N GLY A 316 -4.21 14.11 -1.18
CA GLY A 316 -5.38 13.45 -0.59
C GLY A 316 -6.40 13.02 -1.64
N PHE A 317 -6.92 13.94 -2.46
CA PHE A 317 -7.97 13.62 -3.43
C PHE A 317 -7.50 12.83 -4.65
N ALA A 318 -6.26 13.02 -5.10
CA ALA A 318 -5.68 12.18 -6.15
C ALA A 318 -5.64 10.70 -5.71
N SER A 319 -5.24 10.44 -4.47
CA SER A 319 -5.16 9.08 -3.92
C SER A 319 -6.52 8.39 -3.79
N LEU A 320 -7.60 9.14 -3.55
CA LEU A 320 -8.96 8.57 -3.50
C LEU A 320 -9.48 8.13 -4.88
N ARG A 321 -8.72 8.35 -5.97
CA ARG A 321 -9.01 7.88 -7.34
C ARG A 321 -10.46 8.12 -7.76
N MET A 322 -11.06 9.24 -7.38
CA MET A 322 -12.49 9.44 -7.57
C MET A 322 -12.84 9.44 -9.07
N GLN A 323 -13.71 8.52 -9.47
CA GLN A 323 -14.20 8.42 -10.85
C GLN A 323 -15.08 9.62 -11.20
N HIS A 324 -15.80 10.13 -10.20
CA HIS A 324 -16.60 11.35 -10.25
C HIS A 324 -15.74 12.59 -9.89
N TRP A 325 -16.28 13.80 -10.08
CA TRP A 325 -15.53 15.08 -10.04
C TRP A 325 -14.37 15.14 -11.03
N LYS A 326 -14.69 15.45 -12.29
CA LYS A 326 -13.72 15.75 -13.35
C LYS A 326 -13.79 17.23 -13.74
N ASN A 327 -12.66 17.82 -14.10
CA ASN A 327 -12.57 19.18 -14.63
C ASN A 327 -11.90 19.10 -16.01
N PHE A 328 -12.29 19.97 -16.94
CA PHE A 328 -11.63 20.16 -18.24
C PHE A 328 -11.62 21.64 -18.63
N LEU A 329 -10.60 22.04 -19.40
CA LEU A 329 -10.47 23.40 -19.90
C LEU A 329 -11.05 23.48 -21.31
N LYS A 330 -11.95 24.43 -21.55
CA LYS A 330 -12.32 24.87 -22.90
C LYS A 330 -11.59 26.20 -23.14
N LEU A 331 -10.70 26.20 -24.12
CA LEU A 331 -9.98 27.37 -24.59
C LEU A 331 -10.67 27.92 -25.83
N HIS A 332 -10.84 29.24 -25.91
CA HIS A 332 -11.47 29.92 -27.04
C HIS A 332 -10.66 31.19 -27.36
N ILE A 333 -10.08 31.23 -28.56
CA ILE A 333 -9.36 32.41 -29.06
C ILE A 333 -10.38 33.25 -29.83
N LYS A 334 -10.59 34.49 -29.40
CA LYS A 334 -11.46 35.46 -30.07
C LYS A 334 -10.81 36.04 -31.32
N ASP A 335 -11.62 36.67 -32.18
CA ASP A 335 -11.14 37.35 -33.39
C ASP A 335 -10.21 38.54 -33.08
N ASN A 336 -10.36 39.19 -31.91
CA ASN A 336 -9.42 40.20 -31.43
C ASN A 336 -8.08 39.60 -30.94
N GLY A 337 -8.02 38.27 -30.80
CA GLY A 337 -6.88 37.47 -30.37
C GLY A 337 -6.77 37.27 -28.85
N ASP A 338 -7.76 37.71 -28.06
CA ASP A 338 -7.84 37.38 -26.64
C ASP A 338 -8.14 35.88 -26.44
N LEU A 339 -7.58 35.30 -25.38
CA LEU A 339 -7.78 33.91 -25.01
C LEU A 339 -8.75 33.80 -23.82
N GLU A 340 -9.96 33.33 -24.09
CA GLU A 340 -10.91 32.90 -23.07
C GLU A 340 -10.58 31.48 -22.58
N VAL A 341 -10.52 31.33 -21.27
CA VAL A 341 -10.27 30.07 -20.56
C VAL A 341 -11.47 29.77 -19.69
N TYR A 342 -12.27 28.78 -20.10
CA TYR A 342 -13.40 28.27 -19.33
C TYR A 342 -12.99 26.99 -18.59
N SER A 343 -13.02 27.01 -17.27
CA SER A 343 -12.86 25.81 -16.44
C SER A 343 -14.22 25.16 -16.24
N ILE A 344 -14.44 24.02 -16.91
CA ILE A 344 -15.73 23.30 -16.85
C ILE A 344 -15.58 22.11 -15.90
N GLY A 345 -16.47 22.03 -14.91
CA GLY A 345 -16.51 20.98 -13.90
C GLY A 345 -17.70 20.05 -14.09
N LEU A 346 -17.50 18.76 -13.82
CA LEU A 346 -18.51 17.72 -13.87
C LEU A 346 -18.56 16.97 -12.53
N HIS A 347 -19.61 17.19 -11.74
CA HIS A 347 -19.74 16.62 -10.40
C HIS A 347 -19.84 15.09 -10.39
N ARG A 348 -20.72 14.49 -11.21
CA ARG A 348 -20.76 13.04 -11.43
C ARG A 348 -20.50 12.73 -12.90
N VAL A 349 -19.51 11.85 -13.14
CA VAL A 349 -19.36 11.18 -14.43
C VAL A 349 -20.46 10.11 -14.57
N PRO A 350 -21.26 10.11 -15.66
CA PRO A 350 -22.20 9.04 -15.96
C PRO A 350 -21.48 7.71 -16.20
N GLN A 351 -22.05 6.61 -15.73
CA GLN A 351 -21.56 5.25 -16.01
C GLN A 351 -22.32 4.62 -17.20
N ASN A 352 -23.63 4.84 -17.27
CA ASN A 352 -24.48 4.36 -18.36
C ASN A 352 -24.63 5.45 -19.44
N TRP A 353 -24.28 5.11 -20.67
CA TRP A 353 -24.34 5.99 -21.84
C TRP A 353 -25.26 5.38 -22.89
N ILE A 354 -26.21 6.15 -23.37
CA ILE A 354 -27.04 5.80 -24.52
C ILE A 354 -26.61 6.63 -25.72
N LYS A 355 -26.78 6.08 -26.92
CA LYS A 355 -26.56 6.85 -28.14
C LYS A 355 -27.60 7.97 -28.21
N ASP A 356 -27.17 9.19 -28.47
CA ASP A 356 -28.10 10.31 -28.63
C ASP A 356 -29.03 10.03 -29.81
N PRO A 357 -30.37 10.00 -29.63
CA PRO A 357 -31.31 9.85 -30.72
C PRO A 357 -31.15 10.96 -31.77
N LEU A 358 -30.84 12.18 -31.35
CA LEU A 358 -30.72 13.36 -32.21
C LEU A 358 -29.45 13.33 -33.08
N TRP A 359 -28.39 12.66 -32.62
CA TRP A 359 -27.17 12.44 -33.41
C TRP A 359 -27.43 11.67 -34.71
N ASN A 360 -28.47 10.83 -34.73
CA ASN A 360 -28.88 10.06 -35.89
C ASN A 360 -29.92 10.79 -36.77
N SER A 361 -30.73 11.69 -36.18
CA SER A 361 -31.78 12.45 -36.87
C SER A 361 -31.34 13.83 -37.34
N SER A 362 -30.12 14.26 -36.99
CA SER A 362 -29.43 15.36 -37.65
C SER A 362 -29.22 15.02 -39.13
N ASN A 363 -30.15 15.48 -39.98
CA ASN A 363 -30.06 15.36 -41.45
C ASN A 363 -28.84 16.11 -42.05
N SER A 364 -28.07 16.85 -41.24
CA SER A 364 -26.85 17.54 -41.65
C SER A 364 -25.64 16.61 -41.89
N HIS A 365 -25.62 15.38 -41.34
CA HIS A 365 -24.41 14.52 -41.37
C HIS A 365 -24.50 13.31 -42.30
N LYS A 366 -25.65 13.13 -42.96
CA LYS A 366 -25.86 12.11 -44.00
C LYS A 366 -26.21 12.78 -45.31
N ASN A 367 -25.25 13.52 -45.86
CA ASN A 367 -25.29 13.95 -47.24
C ASN A 367 -25.27 12.67 -48.11
N LYS A 368 -26.44 12.24 -48.58
CA LYS A 368 -26.62 10.94 -49.25
C LYS A 368 -26.37 11.02 -50.76
N ASP A 369 -26.12 12.22 -51.28
CA ASP A 369 -25.70 12.45 -52.66
C ASP A 369 -24.23 12.84 -52.73
N ARG A 370 -23.47 12.06 -53.53
CA ARG A 370 -22.02 12.22 -53.71
C ARG A 370 -21.61 13.39 -54.61
N SER A 371 -22.56 14.25 -55.02
CA SER A 371 -22.38 15.28 -56.04
C SER A 371 -21.86 16.63 -55.51
N ASN A 372 -22.18 17.03 -54.28
CA ASN A 372 -21.71 18.29 -53.69
C ASN A 372 -21.04 18.07 -52.33
N ARG A 373 -19.71 18.17 -52.30
CA ARG A 373 -18.89 18.00 -51.07
C ARG A 373 -18.90 19.23 -50.14
N ASN A 374 -19.53 20.34 -50.53
CA ASN A 374 -19.33 21.64 -49.89
C ASN A 374 -20.33 21.95 -48.75
N ASP A 375 -21.47 21.24 -48.64
CA ASP A 375 -22.51 21.51 -47.63
C ASP A 375 -22.32 20.73 -46.30
N CYS A 376 -21.12 20.22 -46.05
CA CYS A 376 -20.79 19.55 -44.78
C CYS A 376 -20.48 20.58 -43.68
N VAL A 377 -21.50 20.96 -42.92
CA VAL A 377 -21.37 21.80 -41.71
C VAL A 377 -20.28 21.22 -40.78
N PRO A 378 -19.25 21.99 -40.39
CA PRO A 378 -18.14 21.47 -39.60
C PRO A 378 -18.55 21.15 -38.16
N THR A 379 -17.89 20.17 -37.54
CA THR A 379 -18.27 19.56 -36.25
C THR A 379 -18.42 20.53 -35.08
N TRP A 380 -17.74 21.67 -35.11
CA TRP A 380 -17.82 22.70 -34.07
C TRP A 380 -19.09 23.56 -34.14
N GLN A 381 -19.85 23.50 -35.25
CA GLN A 381 -21.16 24.15 -35.41
C GLN A 381 -22.34 23.22 -35.08
N TRP A 382 -22.10 21.97 -34.65
CA TRP A 382 -23.17 21.01 -34.40
C TRP A 382 -23.85 21.27 -33.05
N ASN A 383 -25.17 21.47 -33.05
CA ASN A 383 -25.96 21.67 -31.82
C ASN A 383 -25.90 20.48 -30.85
N THR A 384 -25.77 19.27 -31.39
CA THR A 384 -25.49 18.05 -30.64
C THR A 384 -24.16 17.49 -31.13
N PRO A 385 -23.00 17.91 -30.57
CA PRO A 385 -21.67 17.49 -31.01
C PRO A 385 -21.19 16.17 -30.37
N SER A 386 -21.97 15.58 -29.45
CA SER A 386 -21.69 14.26 -28.86
C SER A 386 -22.60 13.17 -29.42
N LYS A 387 -22.00 12.04 -29.81
CA LYS A 387 -22.71 10.80 -30.17
C LYS A 387 -23.43 10.12 -28.99
N TRP A 388 -22.99 10.39 -27.77
CA TRP A 388 -23.42 9.70 -26.56
C TRP A 388 -23.90 10.70 -25.50
N ILE A 389 -24.98 10.35 -24.82
CA ILE A 389 -25.56 11.09 -23.70
C ILE A 389 -25.75 10.17 -22.49
N PRO A 390 -25.77 10.70 -21.25
CA PRO A 390 -26.13 9.91 -20.08
C PRO A 390 -27.52 9.31 -20.23
N GLU A 391 -27.67 8.02 -19.90
CA GLU A 391 -28.96 7.32 -19.85
C GLU A 391 -29.97 8.06 -18.96
N LYS A 392 -29.52 8.49 -17.78
CA LYS A 392 -30.33 9.25 -16.82
C LYS A 392 -29.96 10.72 -16.90
N LYS A 393 -30.86 11.56 -17.44
CA LYS A 393 -30.71 13.02 -17.39
C LYS A 393 -30.95 13.52 -15.96
N SER A 394 -29.92 14.10 -15.36
CA SER A 394 -29.98 14.72 -14.02
C SER A 394 -28.96 15.83 -13.94
N LYS A 395 -29.27 16.93 -13.23
CA LYS A 395 -28.35 18.07 -13.02
C LYS A 395 -26.96 17.64 -12.50
N LYS A 396 -26.90 16.54 -11.74
CA LYS A 396 -25.66 15.94 -11.21
C LYS A 396 -24.65 15.52 -12.32
N PHE A 397 -25.14 15.25 -13.53
CA PHE A 397 -24.38 14.83 -14.70
C PHE A 397 -24.19 15.96 -15.72
N THR A 398 -24.73 17.15 -15.47
CA THR A 398 -24.57 18.32 -16.33
C THR A 398 -23.21 18.97 -16.02
N PRO A 399 -22.38 19.29 -17.03
CA PRO A 399 -21.20 20.11 -16.81
C PRO A 399 -21.58 21.55 -16.45
N GLU A 400 -20.91 22.14 -15.47
CA GLU A 400 -21.11 23.52 -15.03
C GLU A 400 -19.79 24.31 -15.22
N VAL A 401 -19.88 25.59 -15.60
CA VAL A 401 -18.68 26.46 -15.64
C VAL A 401 -18.32 26.81 -14.20
N VAL A 402 -17.15 26.35 -13.77
CA VAL A 402 -16.63 26.55 -12.40
C VAL A 402 -15.86 27.86 -12.29
N ASP A 403 -15.13 28.23 -13.35
CA ASP A 403 -14.31 29.43 -13.39
C ASP A 403 -14.13 29.92 -14.84
N PHE A 404 -13.89 31.21 -15.02
CA PHE A 404 -13.67 31.87 -16.30
C PHE A 404 -12.59 32.93 -16.17
N THR A 405 -11.58 32.88 -17.03
CA THR A 405 -10.54 33.90 -17.14
C THR A 405 -10.36 34.30 -18.59
N CYS A 406 -10.20 35.60 -18.86
CA CYS A 406 -9.84 36.13 -20.17
C CYS A 406 -8.41 36.66 -20.12
N ILE A 407 -7.50 36.04 -20.87
CA ILE A 407 -6.12 36.50 -21.04
C ILE A 407 -6.11 37.41 -22.27
N GLN A 408 -5.94 38.71 -22.06
CA GLN A 408 -5.88 39.66 -23.16
C GLN A 408 -4.64 39.42 -24.03
N LYS A 409 -4.79 39.58 -25.34
CA LYS A 409 -3.66 39.59 -26.26
C LYS A 409 -2.71 40.71 -25.84
N ARG A 410 -1.45 40.35 -25.58
CA ARG A 410 -0.43 41.36 -25.30
C ARG A 410 -0.27 42.21 -26.56
N ASN A 411 -0.65 43.49 -26.48
CA ASN A 411 -0.31 44.47 -27.50
C ASN A 411 1.21 44.49 -27.60
N GLY A 412 1.75 43.85 -28.64
CA GLY A 412 3.18 43.82 -28.86
C GLY A 412 3.67 45.25 -29.03
N CYS A 413 4.82 45.56 -28.42
CA CYS A 413 5.59 46.74 -28.81
C CYS A 413 5.62 46.80 -30.33
N SER A 414 5.29 47.97 -30.89
CA SER A 414 5.36 48.22 -32.31
C SER A 414 6.73 47.79 -32.82
N PHE A 415 6.76 46.69 -33.57
CA PHE A 415 7.94 46.33 -34.35
C PHE A 415 8.06 47.41 -35.41
N SER A 416 8.91 48.40 -35.16
CA SER A 416 9.05 49.55 -36.05
C SER A 416 9.65 49.06 -37.35
N SER A 417 8.80 48.78 -38.34
CA SER A 417 9.20 48.66 -39.73
C SER A 417 9.70 50.04 -40.18
N THR A 418 10.99 50.27 -40.01
CA THR A 418 11.63 51.56 -40.24
C THR A 418 11.47 51.99 -41.69
N ASN A 419 10.95 53.20 -41.88
CA ASN A 419 11.02 54.00 -43.10
C ASN A 419 10.65 53.35 -44.44
N ARG A 420 9.44 53.68 -44.92
CA ARG A 420 9.32 54.23 -46.28
C ARG A 420 8.67 55.62 -46.20
N GLN A 421 9.48 56.66 -46.40
CA GLN A 421 9.04 58.05 -46.36
C GLN A 421 8.01 58.35 -47.45
N LYS A 422 7.01 59.19 -47.13
CA LYS A 422 6.54 60.28 -48.00
C LYS A 422 5.69 61.31 -47.25
N HIS A 423 6.38 62.38 -46.83
CA HIS A 423 5.96 63.79 -46.72
C HIS A 423 4.49 64.22 -46.48
N SER A 424 4.31 64.92 -45.33
CA SER A 424 3.76 66.29 -45.19
C SER A 424 2.23 66.55 -45.34
N PRO A 425 1.69 67.65 -44.77
CA PRO A 425 1.86 68.16 -43.39
C PRO A 425 0.54 68.70 -42.74
N THR A 426 0.64 69.28 -41.52
CA THR A 426 -0.34 70.14 -40.79
C THR A 426 -1.68 69.52 -40.30
N SER A 427 -2.28 69.87 -39.14
CA SER A 427 -2.00 70.94 -38.14
C SER A 427 -2.58 70.63 -36.73
N ASN A 428 -1.93 71.19 -35.70
CA ASN A 428 -2.46 71.71 -34.41
C ASN A 428 -3.63 71.00 -33.67
N SER A 429 -3.39 70.48 -32.45
CA SER A 429 -3.65 71.22 -31.18
C SER A 429 -3.53 70.34 -29.91
N LEU A 430 -2.95 70.94 -28.86
CA LEU A 430 -2.98 70.58 -27.42
C LEU A 430 -3.80 71.70 -26.70
N PRO A 431 -4.11 71.65 -25.38
CA PRO A 431 -3.78 70.67 -24.31
C PRO A 431 -5.07 69.95 -23.82
N SER A 432 -5.30 69.48 -22.58
CA SER A 432 -4.59 69.53 -21.27
C SER A 432 -4.95 68.37 -20.34
N GLU A 433 -4.13 68.22 -19.30
CA GLU A 433 -4.25 67.36 -18.12
C GLU A 433 -5.51 67.58 -17.25
N LYS A 434 -6.05 66.50 -16.69
CA LYS A 434 -5.90 66.18 -15.24
C LYS A 434 -6.14 64.70 -14.96
#